data_AF-G9KVP2-F1
#
_entry.id   AF-G9KVP2-F1
#
_cell.length_a   1.000
_cell.length_b   1.000
_cell.length_c   1.000
_cell.angle_alpha   90.00
_cell.angle_beta   90.00
_cell.angle_gamma   90.00
#
_symmetry.space_group_name_H-M   'P 1'
#
loop_
_entity.id
_entity.type
_entity.pdbx_description
1 polymer ?
#
loop_
_entity_poly.entity_id
_entity_poly.type
_entity_poly.pdbx_seq_one_letter_code
_entity_poly.pdbx_strand_id
1 'polypeptide(L)'
;TRKTEGGKKFHGPSVQPSERVSILLELADALRMNGELHEATKIMQDAINEFSGTPEEIRITIANVDLALSKGNVDMALSMLRNITPKQPCYTEAKEKMANIYLQTRKDTRLYIGCYRELCEHLPGPHTSLLLGDAFMNIQ
;
A
#
# COMPACT_ATOMS: atom_id res chain seq x y z
N THR A 1 -1.64 59.81 -9.21
CA THR A 1 -0.64 58.93 -8.57
C THR A 1 -1.25 57.56 -8.37
N ARG A 2 -0.99 56.62 -9.28
CA ARG A 2 -1.57 55.27 -9.29
C ARG A 2 -0.59 54.33 -8.58
N LYS A 3 -0.83 54.04 -7.29
CA LYS A 3 -0.11 53.00 -6.56
C LYS A 3 -0.74 51.65 -6.91
N THR A 4 -0.08 50.89 -7.78
CA THR A 4 -0.30 49.45 -7.91
C THR A 4 0.43 48.78 -6.76
N GLU A 5 -0.32 48.35 -5.75
CA GLU A 5 0.19 47.45 -4.71
C GLU A 5 0.39 46.07 -5.34
N GLY A 6 1.67 45.68 -5.46
CA GLY A 6 2.05 44.34 -5.83
C GLY A 6 1.62 43.38 -4.73
N GLY A 7 0.55 42.62 -5.00
CA GLY A 7 0.18 41.47 -4.20
C GLY A 7 1.30 40.45 -4.24
N LYS A 8 2.15 40.44 -3.20
CA LYS A 8 3.16 39.42 -2.98
C LYS A 8 2.41 38.12 -2.65
N LYS A 9 2.11 37.32 -3.68
CA LYS A 9 1.61 35.95 -3.49
C LYS A 9 2.68 35.21 -2.71
N PHE A 10 2.37 34.85 -1.46
CA PHE A 10 3.14 33.89 -0.70
C PHE A 10 3.03 32.55 -1.42
N HIS A 11 3.97 32.28 -2.33
CA HIS A 11 4.27 30.92 -2.73
C HIS A 11 5.05 30.30 -1.57
N GLY A 12 4.32 29.77 -0.58
CA GLY A 12 4.89 28.76 0.30
C GLY A 12 5.44 27.61 -0.54
N PRO A 13 6.43 26.85 -0.05
CA PRO A 13 6.95 25.70 -0.79
C PRO A 13 5.76 24.80 -1.14
N SER A 14 5.54 24.62 -2.44
CA SER A 14 4.56 23.66 -2.95
C SER A 14 5.02 22.29 -2.51
N VAL A 15 4.35 21.72 -1.50
CA VAL A 15 4.61 20.35 -1.04
C VAL A 15 4.52 19.43 -2.26
N GLN A 16 5.54 18.61 -2.48
CA GLN A 16 5.55 17.71 -3.62
C GLN A 16 4.45 16.65 -3.46
N PRO A 17 3.86 16.14 -4.56
CA PRO A 17 2.83 15.10 -4.48
C PRO A 17 3.25 13.91 -3.61
N SER A 18 4.50 13.46 -3.71
CA SER A 18 5.06 12.35 -2.93
C SER A 18 5.15 12.65 -1.43
N GLU A 19 5.54 13.87 -1.05
CA GLU A 19 5.58 14.32 0.35
C GLU A 19 4.17 14.38 0.93
N ARG A 20 3.22 14.89 0.16
CA ARG A 20 1.83 14.98 0.57
C ARG A 20 1.19 13.60 0.75
N VAL A 21 1.47 12.65 -0.15
CA VAL A 21 1.04 11.26 0.02
C VAL A 21 1.63 10.68 1.30
N SER A 22 2.93 10.85 1.55
CA SER A 22 3.55 10.36 2.78
C SER A 22 2.87 10.93 4.03
N ILE A 23 2.58 12.23 4.06
CA ILE A 23 1.87 12.86 5.20
C ILE A 23 0.46 12.28 5.38
N LEU A 24 -0.29 12.11 4.29
CA LEU A 24 -1.66 11.57 4.35
C LEU A 24 -1.68 10.11 4.79
N LEU A 25 -0.73 9.30 4.32
CA LEU A 25 -0.62 7.89 4.70
C LEU A 25 -0.21 7.75 6.17
N GLU A 26 0.74 8.55 6.65
CA GLU A 26 1.11 8.56 8.07
C GLU A 26 -0.04 9.02 8.96
N LEU A 27 -0.82 10.02 8.54
CA LEU A 27 -2.02 10.43 9.26
C LEU A 27 -3.07 9.33 9.32
N ALA A 28 -3.35 8.68 8.18
CA ALA A 28 -4.29 7.57 8.12
C ALA A 28 -3.86 6.39 9.01
N ASP A 29 -2.55 6.11 9.04
CA ASP A 29 -2.00 5.03 9.87
C ASP A 29 -2.08 5.36 11.36
N ALA A 30 -1.72 6.58 11.75
CA ALA A 30 -1.84 7.05 13.13
C ALA A 30 -3.30 6.98 13.62
N LEU A 31 -4.27 7.43 12.82
CA LEU A 31 -5.70 7.32 13.14
C LEU A 31 -6.14 5.86 13.26
N ARG A 32 -5.68 4.98 12.37
CA ARG A 32 -5.96 3.55 12.41
C ARG A 32 -5.43 2.93 13.71
N MET A 33 -4.19 3.24 14.08
CA MET A 33 -3.57 2.75 15.32
C MET A 33 -4.25 3.31 16.58
N ASN A 34 -4.83 4.52 16.50
CA ASN A 34 -5.64 5.11 17.57
C ASN A 34 -7.08 4.54 17.64
N GLY A 35 -7.47 3.65 16.72
CA GLY A 35 -8.82 3.07 16.65
C GLY A 35 -9.86 3.96 15.96
N GLU A 36 -9.46 5.12 15.43
CA GLU A 36 -10.32 6.06 14.71
C GLU A 36 -10.51 5.64 13.25
N LEU A 37 -11.05 4.43 13.04
CA LEU A 37 -11.16 3.80 11.73
C LEU A 37 -12.04 4.58 10.73
N HIS A 38 -13.00 5.37 11.22
CA HIS A 38 -13.83 6.21 10.36
C HIS A 38 -13.03 7.35 9.73
N GLU A 39 -12.29 8.09 10.55
CA GLU A 39 -11.43 9.19 10.07
C GLU A 39 -10.30 8.64 9.20
N ALA A 40 -9.67 7.52 9.58
CA ALA A 40 -8.68 6.85 8.74
C ALA A 40 -9.26 6.47 7.36
N THR A 41 -10.50 5.96 7.31
CA THR A 41 -11.19 5.65 6.04
C THR A 41 -11.42 6.89 5.19
N LYS A 42 -11.80 8.01 5.81
CA LYS A 42 -12.02 9.27 5.11
C LYS A 42 -10.73 9.79 4.48
N ILE A 43 -9.65 9.89 5.27
CA ILE A 43 -8.33 10.30 4.77
C ILE A 43 -7.86 9.40 3.64
N MET A 44 -8.03 8.09 3.78
CA MET A 44 -7.64 7.13 2.75
C MET A 44 -8.45 7.30 1.46
N GLN A 45 -9.77 7.50 1.55
CA GLN A 45 -10.61 7.69 0.37
C GLN A 45 -10.28 9.01 -0.36
N ASP A 46 -10.01 10.07 0.39
CA ASP A 46 -9.57 11.35 -0.18
C ASP A 46 -8.24 11.17 -0.93
N ALA A 47 -7.27 10.45 -0.34
CA ALA A 47 -6.00 10.14 -1.00
C ALA A 47 -6.20 9.28 -2.27
N ILE A 48 -7.04 8.25 -2.23
CA ILE A 48 -7.34 7.42 -3.42
C ILE A 48 -7.91 8.26 -4.55
N ASN A 49 -8.90 9.11 -4.25
CA ASN A 49 -9.55 9.95 -5.26
C ASN A 49 -8.58 10.97 -5.86
N GLU A 50 -7.71 11.53 -5.04
CA GLU A 50 -6.80 12.58 -5.44
C GLU A 50 -5.59 12.08 -6.26
N PHE A 51 -5.05 10.92 -5.90
CA PHE A 51 -3.82 10.39 -6.49
C PHE A 51 -4.08 9.23 -7.46
N SER A 52 -5.33 8.97 -7.84
CA SER A 52 -5.67 8.00 -8.87
C SER A 52 -5.00 8.36 -10.22
N GLY A 53 -4.41 7.37 -10.88
CA GLY A 53 -3.66 7.52 -12.12
C GLY A 53 -2.26 8.12 -11.94
N THR A 54 -1.83 8.42 -10.70
CA THR A 54 -0.48 8.92 -10.42
C THR A 54 0.46 7.78 -10.04
N PRO A 55 1.79 7.99 -10.09
CA PRO A 55 2.77 6.99 -9.63
C PRO A 55 2.61 6.60 -8.15
N GLU A 56 1.94 7.43 -7.35
CA GLU A 56 1.74 7.22 -5.91
C GLU A 56 0.55 6.29 -5.60
N GLU A 57 -0.31 6.01 -6.58
CA GLU A 57 -1.55 5.22 -6.41
C GLU A 57 -1.29 3.84 -5.78
N ILE A 58 -0.18 3.20 -6.15
CA ILE A 58 0.16 1.88 -5.63
C ILE A 58 0.52 1.93 -4.14
N ARG A 59 1.27 2.96 -3.71
CA ARG A 59 1.61 3.15 -2.28
C ARG A 59 0.35 3.34 -1.45
N ILE A 60 -0.59 4.13 -1.96
CA ILE A 60 -1.90 4.34 -1.32
C ILE A 60 -2.70 3.04 -1.28
N THR A 61 -2.66 2.26 -2.36
CA THR A 61 -3.32 0.94 -2.40
C THR A 61 -2.76 0.01 -1.33
N ILE A 62 -1.43 -0.09 -1.18
CA ILE A 62 -0.79 -0.91 -0.15
C ILE A 62 -1.19 -0.45 1.26
N ALA A 63 -1.19 0.85 1.54
CA ALA A 63 -1.62 1.37 2.85
C ALA A 63 -3.10 1.11 3.13
N ASN A 64 -3.96 1.20 2.10
CA ASN A 64 -5.38 0.92 2.22
C ASN A 64 -5.66 -0.57 2.52
N VAL A 65 -4.76 -1.48 2.12
CA VAL A 65 -4.83 -2.90 2.53
C VAL A 65 -4.75 -3.04 4.05
N ASP A 66 -3.85 -2.31 4.71
CA ASP A 66 -3.70 -2.37 6.16
C ASP A 66 -4.92 -1.83 6.90
N LEU A 67 -5.52 -0.77 6.37
CA LEU A 67 -6.79 -0.26 6.87
C LEU A 67 -7.92 -1.30 6.69
N ALA A 68 -8.02 -1.94 5.53
CA ALA A 68 -9.01 -2.99 5.29
C ALA A 68 -8.84 -4.16 6.27
N LEU A 69 -7.61 -4.58 6.55
CA LEU A 69 -7.31 -5.62 7.54
C LEU A 69 -7.71 -5.21 8.96
N SER A 70 -7.43 -3.97 9.38
CA SER A 70 -7.86 -3.48 10.71
C SER A 70 -9.39 -3.44 10.88
N LYS A 71 -10.13 -3.35 9.78
CA LYS A 71 -11.60 -3.40 9.75
C LYS A 71 -12.13 -4.83 9.65
N GLY A 72 -11.27 -5.84 9.59
CA GLY A 72 -11.63 -7.25 9.38
C GLY A 72 -12.01 -7.61 7.95
N ASN A 73 -11.83 -6.70 6.99
CA ASN A 73 -12.22 -6.88 5.58
C ASN A 73 -11.12 -7.57 4.77
N VAL A 74 -10.87 -8.84 5.10
CA VAL A 74 -9.80 -9.67 4.50
C VAL A 74 -9.98 -9.84 2.98
N ASP A 75 -11.21 -10.02 2.52
CA ASP A 75 -11.47 -10.24 1.08
C ASP A 75 -11.19 -9.00 0.25
N MET A 76 -11.47 -7.81 0.80
CA MET A 76 -11.13 -6.54 0.17
C MET A 76 -9.61 -6.37 0.07
N ALA A 77 -8.90 -6.62 1.18
CA ALA A 77 -7.44 -6.58 1.23
C ALA A 77 -6.80 -7.50 0.16
N LEU A 78 -7.25 -8.75 0.06
CA LEU A 78 -6.75 -9.70 -0.94
C LEU A 78 -7.10 -9.29 -2.38
N SER A 79 -8.30 -8.74 -2.61
CA SER A 79 -8.73 -8.25 -3.92
C SER A 79 -7.82 -7.12 -4.41
N MET A 80 -7.51 -6.16 -3.53
CA MET A 80 -6.63 -5.04 -3.84
C MET A 80 -5.21 -5.50 -4.17
N LEU A 81 -4.64 -6.41 -3.37
CA LEU A 81 -3.30 -6.95 -3.60
C LEU A 81 -3.22 -7.73 -4.92
N ARG A 82 -4.28 -8.45 -5.30
CA ARG A 82 -4.33 -9.20 -6.56
C ARG A 82 -4.33 -8.29 -7.80
N ASN A 83 -4.82 -7.08 -7.68
CA ASN A 83 -4.84 -6.12 -8.79
C ASN A 83 -3.46 -5.50 -9.07
N ILE A 84 -2.47 -5.71 -8.19
CA ILE A 84 -1.10 -5.22 -8.39
C ILE A 84 -0.37 -6.18 -9.33
N THR A 85 0.17 -5.64 -10.43
CA THR A 85 0.78 -6.41 -11.51
C THR A 85 2.31 -6.46 -11.39
N PRO A 86 3.00 -7.46 -11.99
CA PRO A 86 4.45 -7.59 -11.92
C PRO A 86 5.26 -6.40 -12.45
N LYS A 87 4.66 -5.53 -13.27
CA LYS A 87 5.32 -4.35 -13.86
C LYS A 87 5.29 -3.13 -12.94
N GLN A 88 4.46 -3.17 -11.90
CA GLN A 88 4.26 -2.05 -11.00
C GLN A 88 5.31 -2.07 -9.88
N PRO A 89 5.72 -0.90 -9.37
CA PRO A 89 6.50 -0.83 -8.13
C PRO A 89 5.74 -1.53 -6.99
N CYS A 90 6.46 -2.02 -5.98
CA CYS A 90 5.89 -2.72 -4.82
C CYS A 90 5.21 -4.08 -5.12
N TYR A 91 5.38 -4.68 -6.30
CA TYR A 91 4.81 -6.01 -6.57
C TYR A 91 5.29 -7.10 -5.59
N THR A 92 6.58 -7.10 -5.26
CA THR A 92 7.13 -8.02 -4.25
C THR A 92 6.47 -7.82 -2.88
N GLU A 93 6.41 -6.58 -2.42
CA GLU A 93 5.77 -6.21 -1.14
C GLU A 93 4.29 -6.63 -1.13
N ALA A 94 3.58 -6.44 -2.25
CA ALA A 94 2.19 -6.88 -2.39
C ALA A 94 2.04 -8.39 -2.23
N LYS A 95 2.93 -9.19 -2.85
CA LYS A 95 2.91 -10.66 -2.74
C LYS A 95 3.26 -11.14 -1.35
N GLU A 96 4.23 -10.53 -0.68
CA GLU A 96 4.58 -10.84 0.71
C GLU A 96 3.43 -10.52 1.66
N LYS A 97 2.80 -9.35 1.52
CA LYS A 97 1.62 -9.00 2.32
C LYS A 97 0.45 -9.96 2.06
N MET A 98 0.23 -10.36 0.81
CA MET A 98 -0.80 -11.34 0.44
C MET A 98 -0.52 -12.71 1.08
N ALA A 99 0.74 -13.15 1.03
CA ALA A 99 1.19 -14.39 1.67
C ALA A 99 0.93 -14.34 3.19
N ASN A 100 1.31 -13.25 3.85
CA ASN A 100 1.09 -13.07 5.28
C ASN A 100 -0.40 -13.17 5.66
N ILE A 101 -1.30 -12.60 4.86
CA ILE A 101 -2.75 -12.74 5.06
C ILE A 101 -3.19 -14.20 4.93
N TYR A 102 -2.71 -14.93 3.92
CA TYR A 102 -3.06 -16.34 3.74
C TYR A 102 -2.57 -17.22 4.88
N LEU A 103 -1.35 -16.99 5.37
CA LEU A 103 -0.77 -17.77 6.45
C LEU A 103 -1.42 -17.44 7.80
N GLN A 104 -1.56 -16.14 8.12
CA GLN A 104 -1.99 -15.72 9.45
C GLN A 104 -3.50 -15.78 9.63
N THR A 105 -4.25 -15.32 8.62
CA THR A 105 -5.70 -15.15 8.72
C THR A 105 -6.46 -16.36 8.18
N ARG A 106 -6.09 -16.86 6.99
CA ARG A 106 -6.79 -17.99 6.36
C ARG A 106 -6.25 -19.37 6.77
N LYS A 107 -5.05 -19.42 7.35
CA LYS A 107 -4.30 -20.66 7.65
C LYS A 107 -4.14 -21.56 6.40
N ASP A 108 -4.07 -20.96 5.21
CA ASP A 108 -3.93 -21.67 3.94
C ASP A 108 -2.47 -21.64 3.48
N THR A 109 -1.73 -22.69 3.84
CA THR A 109 -0.31 -22.84 3.49
C THR A 109 -0.09 -22.98 1.98
N ARG A 110 -1.08 -23.47 1.24
CA ARG A 110 -0.98 -23.66 -0.20
C ARG A 110 -1.04 -22.33 -0.93
N LEU A 111 -1.95 -21.44 -0.54
CA LEU A 111 -2.02 -20.08 -1.06
C LEU A 111 -0.83 -19.22 -0.60
N TYR A 112 -0.36 -19.42 0.64
CA TYR A 112 0.87 -18.81 1.14
C TYR A 112 2.09 -19.11 0.25
N ILE A 113 2.38 -20.40 0.00
CA ILE A 113 3.48 -20.80 -0.90
C ILE A 113 3.21 -20.34 -2.34
N GLY A 114 1.94 -20.33 -2.77
CA GLY A 114 1.51 -19.84 -4.08
C GLY A 114 2.01 -18.42 -4.37
N CYS A 115 1.92 -17.51 -3.40
CA CYS A 115 2.42 -16.14 -3.55
C CYS A 115 3.90 -16.07 -3.90
N TYR A 116 4.74 -16.88 -3.24
CA TYR A 116 6.19 -16.89 -3.47
C TYR A 116 6.59 -17.63 -4.75
N ARG A 117 5.82 -18.65 -5.16
CA ARG A 117 6.00 -19.30 -6.46
C ARG A 117 5.73 -18.33 -7.60
N GLU A 118 4.59 -17.64 -7.54
CA GLU A 118 4.22 -16.63 -8.54
C GLU A 118 5.25 -15.48 -8.58
N LEU A 119 5.82 -15.11 -7.42
CA LEU A 119 6.91 -14.14 -7.36
C LEU A 119 8.17 -14.63 -8.09
N CYS A 120 8.56 -15.90 -7.92
CA CYS A 120 9.70 -16.50 -8.64
C CYS A 120 9.45 -16.60 -10.15
N GLU A 121 8.21 -16.89 -10.56
CA GLU A 121 7.83 -17.00 -11.97
C GLU A 121 7.92 -15.65 -12.69
N HIS A 122 7.47 -14.58 -12.05
CA HIS A 122 7.45 -13.25 -12.66
C HIS A 122 8.75 -12.44 -12.46
N LEU A 123 9.49 -12.70 -11.39
CA LEU A 123 10.75 -12.03 -11.05
C LEU A 123 11.84 -13.08 -10.74
N PRO A 124 12.29 -13.86 -11.73
CA PRO A 124 13.28 -14.91 -11.49
C PRO A 124 14.61 -14.32 -11.03
N GLY A 125 15.10 -14.76 -9.88
CA GLY A 125 16.39 -14.33 -9.36
C GLY A 125 16.76 -14.97 -8.03
N PRO A 126 18.00 -14.73 -7.56
CA PRO A 126 18.47 -15.29 -6.29
C PRO A 126 17.61 -14.86 -5.10
N HIS A 127 17.16 -13.60 -5.10
CA HIS A 127 16.35 -13.05 -4.01
C HIS A 127 14.97 -13.73 -3.89
N THR A 128 14.25 -13.90 -5.00
CA THR A 128 12.92 -14.54 -4.99
C THR A 128 13.02 -16.04 -4.70
N SER A 129 14.08 -16.70 -5.17
CA SER A 129 14.38 -18.10 -4.82
C SER A 129 14.64 -18.27 -3.32
N LEU A 130 15.35 -17.32 -2.69
CA LEU A 130 15.57 -17.31 -1.24
C LEU A 130 14.26 -17.14 -0.49
N LEU A 131 13.43 -16.15 -0.87
CA LEU A 131 12.12 -15.92 -0.25
C LEU A 131 11.22 -17.16 -0.34
N LEU A 132 11.22 -17.87 -1.47
CA LEU A 132 10.48 -19.13 -1.61
C LEU A 132 11.04 -20.24 -0.69
N GLY A 133 12.37 -20.33 -0.57
CA GLY A 133 13.02 -21.24 0.38
C GLY A 133 12.60 -20.96 1.83
N ASP A 134 12.69 -19.70 2.26
CA ASP A 134 12.28 -19.26 3.59
C ASP A 134 10.80 -19.54 3.85
N ALA A 135 9.95 -19.35 2.85
CA ALA A 135 8.53 -19.67 2.94
C ALA A 135 8.29 -21.16 3.19
N PHE A 136 9.02 -22.06 2.54
CA PHE A 136 8.92 -23.50 2.83
C PHE A 136 9.39 -23.84 4.24
N MET A 137 10.46 -23.20 4.73
CA MET A 137 10.96 -23.41 6.08
C MET A 137 9.98 -22.92 7.16
N ASN A 138 9.23 -21.85 6.89
CA ASN A 138 8.26 -21.28 7.84
C ASN A 138 7.03 -22.15 8.09
N ILE A 139 6.72 -23.12 7.21
CA ILE A 139 5.53 -23.99 7.32
C ILE A 139 5.89 -25.44 7.66
N GLN A 140 7.16 -25.73 7.95
CA GLN A 140 7.64 -27.04 8.39
C GLN A 140 7.42 -27.26 9.88
#